data_AF-A0A165EN21-F1
#
_entry.id   AF-A0A165EN21-F1
#
_cell.length_a   1.000
_cell.length_b   1.000
_cell.length_c   1.000
_cell.angle_alpha   90.00
_cell.angle_beta   90.00
_cell.angle_gamma   90.00
#
_symmetry.space_group_name_H-M   'P 1'
#
loop_
_entity.id
_entity.type
_entity.pdbx_description
1 polymer ?
#
loop_
_entity_poly.entity_id
_entity_poly.type
_entity_poly.pdbx_seq_one_letter_code
_entity_poly.pdbx_strand_id
1 'polypeptide(L)' 'LPLILAWALTVHKAQGQTLQRVKIDVSTSFDYGHLYVAISRAVCAEGVQLVGYN' A
#
# COMPACT_ATOMS: atom_id res chain seq x y z
N LEU A 1 23.80 8.40 -9.25
CA LEU A 1 22.89 9.18 -8.38
C LEU A 1 22.25 8.25 -7.36
N PRO A 2 22.04 8.66 -6.11
CA PRO A 2 21.31 7.88 -5.11
C PRO A 2 19.79 7.95 -5.35
N LEU A 3 19.31 7.38 -6.46
CA LEU A 3 17.89 7.38 -6.84
C LEU A 3 17.43 5.96 -7.15
N ILE A 4 16.20 5.65 -6.75
CA ILE A 4 15.49 4.40 -7.11
C ILE A 4 14.06 4.74 -7.56
N LEU A 5 13.46 3.88 -8.38
CA LEU A 5 12.04 3.97 -8.70
C LEU A 5 11.20 3.74 -7.44
N ALA A 6 10.23 4.63 -7.19
CA ALA A 6 9.47 4.67 -5.94
C ALA A 6 7.94 4.70 -6.15
N TRP A 7 7.44 4.38 -7.35
CA TRP A 7 5.99 4.31 -7.62
C TRP A 7 5.34 3.06 -7.03
N ALA A 8 6.06 1.94 -7.06
CA ALA A 8 5.65 0.69 -6.42
C ALA A 8 6.59 0.40 -5.24
N LEU A 9 6.01 0.15 -4.08
CA LEU A 9 6.72 -0.03 -2.82
C LEU A 9 6.15 -1.26 -2.12
N THR A 10 6.98 -1.99 -1.39
CA THR A 10 6.48 -3.00 -0.46
C THR A 10 5.80 -2.33 0.73
N VAL A 11 4.86 -3.03 1.37
CA VAL A 11 4.17 -2.53 2.58
C VAL A 11 5.17 -2.11 3.66
N HIS A 12 6.23 -2.90 3.86
CA HIS A 12 7.32 -2.56 4.79
C HIS A 12 7.99 -1.22 4.48
N LYS A 13 8.25 -0.91 3.20
CA LYS A 13 8.85 0.38 2.81
C LYS A 13 7.86 1.54 2.93
N ALA A 14 6.56 1.27 2.80
CA ALA A 14 5.51 2.27 2.95
C ALA A 14 5.15 2.57 4.42
N GLN A 15 5.63 1.79 5.39
CA GLN A 15 5.32 1.97 6.81
C GLN A 15 5.76 3.36 7.30
N GLY A 16 4.84 4.10 7.94
CA GLY A 16 5.07 5.46 8.43
C GLY A 16 4.80 6.56 7.40
N GLN A 17 4.48 6.21 6.15
CA GLN A 17 4.14 7.19 5.11
C GLN A 17 2.66 7.54 5.12
N THR A 18 2.35 8.73 4.62
CA THR A 18 0.99 9.19 4.34
C THR A 18 0.84 9.37 2.84
N LEU A 19 -0.05 8.60 2.21
CA LEU A 19 -0.24 8.54 0.76
C LEU A 19 -1.66 9.03 0.41
N GLN A 20 -1.75 10.03 -0.46
CA GLN A 20 -3.03 10.59 -0.93
C GLN A 20 -3.81 9.59 -1.80
N ARG A 21 -3.09 8.78 -2.59
CA ARG A 21 -3.66 7.74 -3.45
C ARG A 21 -2.81 6.49 -3.36
N VAL A 22 -3.44 5.35 -3.13
CA VAL A 22 -2.76 4.06 -3.03
C VAL A 22 -3.57 3.00 -3.75
N LYS A 23 -2.88 2.20 -4.56
CA LYS A 23 -3.41 0.97 -5.14
C LYS A 23 -2.74 -0.20 -4.43
N ILE A 24 -3.53 -1.04 -3.77
CA ILE A 24 -3.06 -2.17 -2.97
C ILE A 24 -3.50 -3.43 -3.69
N ASP A 25 -2.54 -4.25 -4.09
CA ASP A 25 -2.78 -5.58 -4.62
C ASP A 25 -2.86 -6.56 -3.45
N VAL A 26 -4.00 -7.25 -3.31
CA VAL A 26 -4.28 -8.24 -2.25
C VAL A 26 -4.29 -9.69 -2.74
N SER A 27 -3.84 -9.93 -3.99
CA SER A 27 -3.82 -11.27 -4.60
C SER A 27 -2.85 -12.25 -3.94
N THR A 28 -1.77 -11.75 -3.34
CA THR A 28 -0.84 -12.55 -2.54
C THR A 28 -1.33 -12.66 -1.12
N SER A 29 -1.29 -13.84 -0.50
CA SER A 29 -1.72 -14.05 0.89
C SER A 29 -1.07 -13.05 1.85
N PHE A 30 -1.82 -12.02 2.26
CA PHE A 30 -1.40 -11.09 3.29
C PHE A 30 -1.86 -11.63 4.65
N ASP A 31 -0.92 -11.75 5.59
CA ASP A 31 -1.30 -11.79 7.00
C ASP A 31 -2.13 -10.53 7.32
N TYR A 32 -3.20 -10.69 8.11
CA TYR A 32 -4.15 -9.62 8.43
C TYR A 32 -3.47 -8.30 8.88
N GLY A 33 -2.32 -8.39 9.54
CA GLY A 33 -1.52 -7.23 9.96
C GLY A 33 -0.93 -6.41 8.80
N HIS A 34 -0.50 -7.04 7.70
CA HIS A 34 0.09 -6.32 6.56
C HIS A 34 -0.95 -5.55 5.75
N LEU A 35 -2.16 -6.09 5.60
CA LEU A 35 -3.24 -5.39 4.91
C LEU A 35 -3.66 -4.14 5.69
N TYR A 36 -3.78 -4.24 7.02
CA TYR A 36 -4.05 -3.08 7.87
C TYR A 36 -2.98 -1.99 7.72
N VAL A 37 -1.70 -2.36 7.74
CA VAL A 37 -0.61 -1.40 7.56
C VAL A 37 -0.69 -0.72 6.19
N ALA A 38 -1.04 -1.43 5.13
CA ALA A 38 -1.18 -0.87 3.78
C ALA A 38 -2.36 0.11 3.68
N ILE A 39 -3.53 -0.26 4.20
CA ILE A 39 -4.74 0.60 4.17
C ILE A 39 -4.55 1.84 5.03
N SER A 40 -3.92 1.72 6.20
CA SER A 40 -3.64 2.84 7.10
C SER A 40 -2.61 3.86 6.58
N ARG A 41 -2.09 3.69 5.36
CA ARG A 41 -1.29 4.73 4.67
C ARG A 41 -2.15 5.72 3.91
N ALA A 42 -3.37 5.34 3.55
CA ALA A 42 -4.26 6.22 2.82
C ALA A 42 -4.85 7.30 3.72
N VAL A 43 -5.02 8.51 3.17
CA VAL A 43 -5.62 9.64 3.89
C VAL A 43 -7.14 9.55 3.91
N CYS A 44 -7.75 9.00 2.86
CA CYS A 44 -9.19 8.84 2.72
C CYS A 44 -9.55 7.56 1.95
N ALA A 45 -10.77 7.08 2.12
CA ALA A 45 -11.25 5.86 1.50
C ALA A 45 -11.33 5.97 -0.03
N GLU A 46 -11.66 7.16 -0.56
CA GLU A 46 -11.72 7.43 -2.00
C GLU A 46 -10.34 7.36 -2.66
N GLY A 47 -9.28 7.52 -1.88
CA GLY A 47 -7.88 7.39 -2.30
C GLY A 47 -7.39 5.94 -2.35
N VAL A 48 -8.18 4.96 -1.90
CA VAL A 48 -7.79 3.55 -1.85
C VAL A 48 -8.41 2.77 -2.98
N GLN A 49 -7.59 2.04 -3.72
CA GLN A 49 -8.04 1.00 -4.63
C GLN A 49 -7.48 -0.35 -4.20
N LEU A 50 -8.36 -1.31 -3.90
CA LEU A 50 -7.99 -2.71 -3.67
C LEU A 50 -8.16 -3.49 -4.98
N VAL A 51 -7.18 -4.31 -5.35
CA VAL A 51 -7.24 -5.21 -6.52
C VAL A 51 -6.80 -6.62 -6.14
N GLY A 52 -7.28 -7.64 -6.86
CA GLY A 52 -6.89 -9.03 -6.61
C GLY A 52 -7.62 -9.71 -5.46
N TYR A 53 -8.78 -9.18 -5.04
CA TYR A 53 -9.71 -9.87 -4.15
C TYR A 53 -10.45 -10.95 -4.95
N ASN A 54 -10.46 -12.19 -4.45
CA ASN A 54 -11.10 -13.35 -5.09
C ASN A 54 -12.18 -13.91 -4.16
#